data_AF-A0A975RDA9-F1
#
_entry.id   AF-A0A975RDA9-F1
#
_cell.length_a   1.000
_cell.length_b   1.000
_cell.length_c   1.000
_cell.angle_alpha   90.00
_cell.angle_beta   90.00
_cell.angle_gamma   90.00
#
_symmetry.space_group_name_H-M   'P 1'
#
loop_
_entity.id
_entity.type
_entity.pdbx_description
1 polymer ?
#
loop_
_entity_poly.entity_id
_entity_poly.type
_entity_poly.pdbx_seq_one_letter_code
_entity_poly.pdbx_strand_id
1 'polypeptide(L)'
;MTVAPRYFPLPQEPVVESTAVLGKVVIAVALSLHGALLVTGEPGGDVLAAATEGVFVRGIDSAAPAITAAAGHRFVQTRRLFRPPSAMVFEGSCHVAFALGGAGITGKPSYLLEVGAAWTGRETSPPRSAVQWEEFFGSALSAVGAIVLSQE
;
A
#
# COMPACT_ATOMS: atom_id res chain seq x y z
N MET A 1 -35.48 -4.26 9.87
CA MET A 1 -35.35 -4.02 8.41
C MET A 1 -33.95 -4.46 8.01
N THR A 2 -33.83 -5.44 7.11
CA THR A 2 -32.52 -5.91 6.64
C THR A 2 -32.10 -5.04 5.46
N VAL A 3 -30.98 -4.31 5.60
CA VAL A 3 -30.42 -3.53 4.49
C VAL A 3 -29.83 -4.50 3.48
N ALA A 4 -30.18 -4.33 2.21
CA ALA A 4 -29.67 -5.16 1.13
C ALA A 4 -28.14 -5.00 1.00
N PRO A 5 -27.41 -6.07 0.65
CA PRO A 5 -25.98 -5.98 0.39
C PRO A 5 -25.68 -4.97 -0.73
N ARG A 6 -24.64 -4.15 -0.56
CA ARG A 6 -24.19 -3.16 -1.55
C ARG A 6 -22.70 -3.26 -1.79
N TYR A 7 -22.29 -2.96 -3.03
CA TYR A 7 -20.87 -2.88 -3.39
C TYR A 7 -20.37 -1.45 -3.20
N PHE A 8 -19.30 -1.32 -2.43
CA PHE A 8 -18.53 -0.10 -2.25
C PHE A 8 -17.31 -0.14 -3.21
N PRO A 9 -17.29 0.65 -4.30
CA PRO A 9 -16.15 0.68 -5.20
C PRO A 9 -14.94 1.33 -4.53
N LEU A 10 -13.76 0.75 -4.75
CA LEU A 10 -12.51 1.32 -4.27
C LEU A 10 -11.94 2.32 -5.28
N PRO A 11 -11.29 3.40 -4.81
CA PRO A 11 -10.70 4.40 -5.70
C PRO A 11 -9.57 3.78 -6.54
N GLN A 12 -9.29 4.41 -7.68
CA GLN A 12 -8.18 4.00 -8.56
C GLN A 12 -6.84 4.60 -8.13
N GLU A 13 -6.87 5.61 -7.25
CA GLU A 13 -5.71 6.30 -6.71
C GLU A 13 -5.19 5.60 -5.44
N PRO A 14 -3.97 5.90 -4.97
CA PRO A 14 -3.50 5.46 -3.66
C PRO A 14 -4.52 5.78 -2.57
N VAL A 15 -4.80 4.79 -1.72
CA VAL A 15 -5.72 4.94 -0.59
C VAL A 15 -5.01 5.42 0.66
N VAL A 16 -3.70 5.14 0.76
CA VAL A 16 -2.80 5.65 1.80
C VAL A 16 -1.39 5.76 1.25
N GLU A 17 -0.65 6.74 1.75
CA GLU A 17 0.72 6.98 1.36
C GLU A 17 1.57 7.53 2.50
N SER A 18 2.88 7.59 2.26
CA SER A 18 3.85 8.18 3.17
C SER A 18 5.13 8.51 2.43
N THR A 19 5.78 9.58 2.87
CA THR A 19 7.09 9.99 2.36
C THR A 19 8.09 10.07 3.50
N ALA A 20 9.25 9.45 3.32
CA ALA A 20 10.38 9.52 4.23
C ALA A 20 11.59 10.12 3.52
N VAL A 21 12.35 10.95 4.23
CA VAL A 21 13.62 11.50 3.73
C VAL A 21 14.75 10.95 4.59
N LEU A 22 15.67 10.23 3.96
CA LEU A 22 16.86 9.69 4.61
C LEU A 22 18.12 10.21 3.92
N GLY A 23 18.79 11.16 4.58
CA GLY A 23 19.97 11.82 4.04
C GLY A 23 19.66 12.52 2.73
N LYS A 24 20.11 11.93 1.61
CA LYS A 24 19.89 12.46 0.26
C LYS A 24 18.88 11.65 -0.55
N VAL A 25 18.12 10.75 0.06
CA VAL A 25 17.13 9.93 -0.63
C VAL A 25 15.74 10.26 -0.10
N VAL A 26 14.81 10.54 -1.00
CA VAL A 26 13.38 10.60 -0.74
C VAL A 26 12.79 9.24 -1.09
N ILE A 27 12.04 8.65 -0.17
CA ILE A 27 11.34 7.39 -0.33
C ILE A 27 9.85 7.68 -0.23
N ALA A 28 9.12 7.37 -1.28
CA ALA A 28 7.67 7.49 -1.32
C ALA A 28 7.07 6.08 -1.33
N VAL A 29 6.09 5.83 -0.47
CA VAL A 29 5.38 4.56 -0.39
C VAL A 29 3.89 4.83 -0.52
N ALA A 30 3.26 4.20 -1.51
CA ALA A 30 1.84 4.37 -1.80
C ALA A 30 1.17 3.00 -1.93
N LEU A 31 0.02 2.83 -1.30
CA LEU A 31 -0.80 1.61 -1.40
C LEU A 31 -2.12 1.94 -2.09
N SER A 32 -2.44 1.20 -3.14
CA SER A 32 -3.75 1.23 -3.82
C SER A 32 -4.47 -0.10 -3.63
N LEU A 33 -5.80 -0.04 -3.49
CA LEU A 33 -6.67 -1.21 -3.49
C LEU A 33 -7.66 -1.09 -4.66
N HIS A 34 -7.73 -2.11 -5.50
CA HIS A 34 -8.55 -2.11 -6.71
C HIS A 34 -9.66 -3.15 -6.62
N GLY A 35 -10.88 -2.76 -6.99
CA GLY A 35 -12.07 -3.59 -6.99
C GLY A 35 -13.19 -2.97 -6.17
N ALA A 36 -13.94 -3.81 -5.45
CA ALA A 36 -15.02 -3.36 -4.59
C ALA A 36 -15.08 -4.20 -3.31
N LEU A 37 -15.65 -3.61 -2.26
CA LEU A 37 -15.99 -4.29 -1.02
C LEU A 37 -17.50 -4.52 -0.97
N LEU A 38 -17.91 -5.68 -0.47
CA LEU A 38 -19.30 -5.96 -0.16
C LEU A 38 -19.60 -5.47 1.25
N VAL A 39 -20.58 -4.58 1.37
CA VAL A 39 -21.08 -4.05 2.63
C VAL A 39 -22.45 -4.64 2.90
N THR A 40 -22.63 -5.21 4.09
CA THR A 40 -23.88 -5.78 4.58
C THR A 40 -24.32 -5.03 5.83
N GLY A 41 -25.49 -4.38 5.80
CA GLY A 41 -25.92 -3.45 6.85
C GLY A 41 -25.54 -1.99 6.57
N GLU A 42 -25.84 -1.10 7.53
CA GLU A 42 -25.40 0.30 7.48
C GLU A 42 -24.08 0.47 8.24
N PRO A 43 -22.98 0.88 7.58
CA PRO A 43 -21.74 1.18 8.26
C PRO A 43 -21.93 2.44 9.10
N GLY A 44 -21.49 2.40 10.34
CA GLY A 44 -21.52 3.56 11.24
C GLY A 44 -20.39 4.58 11.00
N GLY A 45 -19.76 4.56 9.83
CA GLY A 45 -18.60 5.39 9.51
C GLY A 45 -18.07 5.19 8.09
N ASP A 46 -16.93 5.79 7.81
CA ASP A 46 -16.26 5.69 6.51
C ASP A 46 -15.61 4.31 6.35
N VAL A 47 -16.13 3.55 5.37
CA VAL A 47 -15.66 2.19 5.05
C VAL A 47 -14.22 2.19 4.57
N LEU A 48 -13.82 3.19 3.76
CA LEU A 48 -12.47 3.27 3.23
C LEU A 48 -11.49 3.61 4.35
N ALA A 49 -11.79 4.63 5.15
CA ALA A 49 -10.94 5.03 6.28
C ALA A 49 -10.73 3.87 7.27
N ALA A 50 -11.80 3.16 7.64
CA ALA A 50 -11.70 1.99 8.51
C ALA A 50 -10.92 0.83 7.86
N ALA A 51 -11.05 0.64 6.55
CA ALA A 51 -10.31 -0.39 5.83
C ALA A 51 -8.80 -0.05 5.72
N THR A 52 -8.42 1.21 5.75
CA THR A 52 -7.02 1.65 5.58
C THR A 52 -6.39 2.18 6.85
N GLU A 53 -7.12 2.12 7.96
CA GLU A 53 -6.61 2.52 9.26
C GLU A 53 -5.40 1.69 9.68
N GLY A 54 -4.36 2.39 10.15
CA GLY A 54 -3.16 1.76 10.71
C GLY A 54 -2.42 0.89 9.71
N VAL A 55 -2.44 1.23 8.42
CA VAL A 55 -1.65 0.53 7.42
C VAL A 55 -0.17 0.72 7.72
N PHE A 56 0.54 -0.40 7.81
CA PHE A 56 1.94 -0.45 8.15
C PHE A 56 2.68 -1.41 7.23
N VAL A 57 3.79 -0.94 6.66
CA VAL A 57 4.61 -1.67 5.70
C VAL A 57 6.01 -1.89 6.28
N ARG A 58 6.49 -3.13 6.26
CA ARG A 58 7.81 -3.51 6.77
C ARG A 58 8.66 -4.16 5.68
N GLY A 59 9.98 -3.98 5.76
CA GLY A 59 10.91 -4.63 4.84
C GLY A 59 10.71 -4.19 3.40
N ILE A 60 10.58 -2.88 3.17
CA ILE A 60 10.40 -2.28 1.83
C ILE A 60 11.63 -2.46 0.91
N ASP A 61 12.77 -2.85 1.47
CA ASP A 61 13.99 -3.28 0.80
C ASP A 61 13.97 -4.76 0.37
N SER A 62 12.97 -5.53 0.80
CA SER A 62 12.90 -6.96 0.56
C SER A 62 12.17 -7.33 -0.74
N ALA A 63 12.28 -8.60 -1.13
CA ALA A 63 11.51 -9.15 -2.25
C ALA A 63 10.01 -9.28 -1.95
N ALA A 64 9.60 -9.26 -0.68
CA ALA A 64 8.22 -9.42 -0.24
C ALA A 64 7.92 -8.58 1.02
N PRO A 65 7.68 -7.27 0.88
CA PRO A 65 7.30 -6.41 1.99
C PRO A 65 6.06 -6.93 2.71
N ALA A 66 6.06 -6.85 4.03
CA ALA A 66 4.90 -7.24 4.83
C ALA A 66 3.98 -6.02 4.99
N ILE A 67 2.72 -6.17 4.57
CA ILE A 67 1.68 -5.15 4.75
C ILE A 67 0.73 -5.64 5.84
N THR A 68 0.43 -4.77 6.79
CA THR A 68 -0.55 -5.00 7.86
C THR A 68 -1.48 -3.80 7.95
N ALA A 69 -2.68 -3.99 8.49
CA ALA A 69 -3.66 -2.93 8.75
C ALA A 69 -4.36 -3.23 10.08
N ALA A 70 -4.88 -2.20 10.76
CA ALA A 70 -5.54 -2.37 12.06
C ALA A 70 -6.76 -3.31 11.97
N ALA A 71 -7.47 -3.27 10.84
CA ALA A 71 -8.62 -4.13 10.55
C ALA A 71 -8.27 -5.61 10.29
N GLY A 72 -6.99 -6.01 10.35
CA GLY A 72 -6.59 -7.42 10.30
C GLY A 72 -6.60 -8.06 8.90
N HIS A 73 -6.49 -7.26 7.85
CA HIS A 73 -6.48 -7.76 6.47
C HIS A 73 -5.32 -8.71 6.19
N ARG A 74 -5.52 -9.62 5.25
CA ARG A 74 -4.46 -10.53 4.78
C ARG A 74 -4.02 -10.17 3.37
N PHE A 75 -2.79 -9.68 3.25
CA PHE A 75 -2.13 -9.40 1.99
C PHE A 75 -1.35 -10.62 1.50
N VAL A 76 -1.51 -10.96 0.23
CA VAL A 76 -0.79 -12.05 -0.44
C VAL A 76 -0.18 -11.52 -1.71
N GLN A 77 1.14 -11.35 -1.70
CA GLN A 77 1.90 -10.91 -2.86
C GLN A 77 1.95 -11.99 -3.94
N THR A 78 1.76 -11.60 -5.18
CA THR A 78 1.88 -12.48 -6.35
C THR A 78 2.95 -12.01 -7.32
N ARG A 79 3.29 -10.72 -7.33
CA ARG A 79 4.27 -10.16 -8.26
C ARG A 79 5.11 -9.07 -7.62
N ARG A 80 6.35 -8.97 -8.08
CA ARG A 80 7.29 -7.87 -7.85
C ARG A 80 7.80 -7.42 -9.21
N LEU A 81 7.75 -6.12 -9.49
CA LEU A 81 8.21 -5.57 -10.76
C LEU A 81 8.90 -4.22 -10.54
N PHE A 82 9.98 -4.01 -11.29
CA PHE A 82 10.56 -2.67 -11.39
C PHE A 82 9.75 -1.86 -12.40
N ARG A 83 9.31 -0.68 -11.97
CA ARG A 83 8.66 0.33 -12.80
C ARG A 83 9.66 1.49 -12.96
N PRO A 84 10.37 1.56 -14.10
CA PRO A 84 11.23 2.69 -14.40
C PRO A 84 10.45 4.01 -14.32
N PRO A 85 11.09 5.10 -13.86
CA PRO A 85 12.52 5.21 -13.60
C PRO A 85 12.95 4.87 -12.16
N SER A 86 12.04 4.75 -11.20
CA SER A 86 12.43 4.90 -9.79
C SER A 86 11.60 4.10 -8.78
N ALA A 87 10.75 3.16 -9.23
CA ALA A 87 9.85 2.46 -8.33
C ALA A 87 9.96 0.94 -8.39
N MET A 88 9.90 0.30 -7.23
CA MET A 88 9.56 -1.12 -7.10
C MET A 88 8.07 -1.23 -6.77
N VAL A 89 7.37 -2.03 -7.55
CA VAL A 89 5.93 -2.25 -7.41
C VAL A 89 5.69 -3.70 -7.00
N PHE A 90 4.88 -3.87 -5.96
CA PHE A 90 4.47 -5.16 -5.43
C PHE A 90 2.96 -5.30 -5.62
N GLU A 91 2.54 -6.34 -6.31
CA GLU A 91 1.15 -6.60 -6.62
C GLU A 91 0.68 -7.88 -5.93
N GLY A 92 -0.60 -7.93 -5.59
CA GLY A 92 -1.18 -9.12 -5.01
C GLY A 92 -2.66 -8.97 -4.71
N SER A 93 -3.16 -9.79 -3.80
CA SER A 93 -4.54 -9.71 -3.32
C SER A 93 -4.60 -9.38 -1.83
N CYS A 94 -5.60 -8.59 -1.45
CA CYS A 94 -5.91 -8.25 -0.07
C CYS A 94 -7.24 -8.88 0.30
N HIS A 95 -7.26 -9.74 1.31
CA HIS A 95 -8.49 -10.30 1.86
C HIS A 95 -8.97 -9.38 2.97
N VAL A 96 -10.13 -8.75 2.74
CA VAL A 96 -10.78 -7.81 3.67
C VAL A 96 -11.95 -8.53 4.33
N ALA A 97 -11.99 -8.50 5.66
CA ALA A 97 -13.10 -9.00 6.46
C ALA A 97 -13.09 -8.31 7.83
N PHE A 98 -13.99 -7.34 8.03
CA PHE A 98 -14.11 -6.62 9.29
C PHE A 98 -15.55 -6.12 9.52
N ALA A 99 -15.81 -5.57 10.71
CA ALA A 99 -17.09 -4.98 11.06
C ALA A 99 -16.94 -3.47 11.33
N LEU A 100 -17.94 -2.68 10.94
CA LEU A 100 -17.98 -1.23 11.17
C LEU A 100 -19.40 -0.79 11.51
N GLY A 101 -19.62 -0.35 12.75
CA GLY A 101 -20.93 0.17 13.19
C GLY A 101 -22.10 -0.79 12.99
N GLY A 102 -21.87 -2.10 13.11
CA GLY A 102 -22.88 -3.14 12.91
C GLY A 102 -23.01 -3.63 11.46
N ALA A 103 -22.31 -3.03 10.50
CA ALA A 103 -22.16 -3.58 9.16
C ALA A 103 -21.00 -4.59 9.07
N GLY A 104 -21.16 -5.61 8.24
CA GLY A 104 -20.08 -6.52 7.83
C GLY A 104 -19.50 -6.08 6.48
N ILE A 105 -18.17 -5.96 6.42
CA ILE A 105 -17.43 -5.54 5.23
C ILE A 105 -16.51 -6.68 4.82
N THR A 106 -16.67 -7.15 3.58
CA THR A 106 -15.87 -8.26 3.04
C THR A 106 -15.43 -7.97 1.61
N GLY A 107 -14.33 -8.58 1.17
CA GLY A 107 -13.89 -8.45 -0.21
C GLY A 107 -12.53 -9.08 -0.45
N LYS A 108 -12.18 -9.19 -1.73
CA LYS A 108 -10.84 -9.60 -2.16
C LYS A 108 -10.30 -8.65 -3.24
N PRO A 109 -10.09 -7.36 -2.92
CA PRO A 109 -9.46 -6.45 -3.86
C PRO A 109 -8.03 -6.89 -4.21
N SER A 110 -7.59 -6.49 -5.40
CA SER A 110 -6.16 -6.52 -5.73
C SER A 110 -5.47 -5.34 -5.04
N TYR A 111 -4.23 -5.51 -4.60
CA TYR A 111 -3.43 -4.41 -4.08
C TYR A 111 -2.25 -4.11 -4.99
N LEU A 112 -1.82 -2.85 -4.97
CA LEU A 112 -0.58 -2.38 -5.56
C LEU A 112 0.14 -1.53 -4.51
N LEU A 113 1.32 -1.97 -4.10
CA LEU A 113 2.23 -1.21 -3.24
C LEU A 113 3.36 -0.68 -4.11
N GLU A 114 3.46 0.62 -4.25
CA GLU A 114 4.55 1.30 -4.95
C GLU A 114 5.56 1.84 -3.94
N VAL A 115 6.83 1.49 -4.12
CA VAL A 115 7.96 2.00 -3.35
C VAL A 115 8.87 2.76 -4.30
N GLY A 116 8.70 4.08 -4.32
CA GLY A 116 9.53 5.01 -5.07
C GLY A 116 10.75 5.46 -4.27
N ALA A 117 11.89 5.64 -4.94
CA ALA A 117 13.08 6.22 -4.34
C ALA A 117 13.78 7.18 -5.32
N ALA A 118 14.15 8.36 -4.84
CA ALA A 118 14.81 9.38 -5.64
C ALA A 118 15.87 10.14 -4.84
N TRP A 119 16.91 10.64 -5.50
CA TRP A 119 17.90 11.51 -4.85
C TRP A 119 17.36 12.93 -4.68
N THR A 120 17.63 13.54 -3.52
CA THR A 120 17.35 14.96 -3.27
C THR A 120 18.32 15.83 -4.07
N GLY A 121 17.82 16.60 -5.04
CA GLY A 121 18.58 17.68 -5.68
C GLY A 121 19.81 17.25 -6.49
N ARG A 122 19.92 15.98 -6.90
CA ARG A 122 20.97 15.49 -7.80
C ARG A 122 20.38 15.07 -9.13
N GLU A 123 20.99 15.55 -10.21
CA GLU A 123 20.79 15.03 -11.56
C GLU A 123 21.68 13.79 -11.74
N THR A 124 21.32 12.71 -11.06
CA THR A 124 21.89 11.38 -11.29
C THR A 124 21.09 10.67 -12.36
N SER A 125 21.75 9.91 -13.23
CA SER A 125 21.03 9.04 -14.17
C SER A 125 20.10 8.10 -13.38
N PRO A 126 18.82 7.98 -13.78
CA PRO A 126 17.89 7.09 -13.10
C PRO A 126 18.31 5.62 -13.27
N PRO A 127 18.00 4.74 -12.30
CA PRO A 127 18.26 3.32 -12.46
C PRO A 127 17.46 2.78 -13.65
N ARG A 128 18.09 1.89 -14.41
CA ARG A 128 17.48 1.29 -15.62
C ARG A 128 16.97 -0.13 -15.40
N SER A 129 17.24 -0.70 -14.23
CA SER A 129 16.85 -2.05 -13.85
C SER A 129 16.59 -2.14 -12.35
N ALA A 130 15.91 -3.22 -11.93
CA ALA A 130 15.70 -3.53 -10.52
C ALA A 130 17.03 -3.62 -9.75
N VAL A 131 18.04 -4.24 -10.36
CA VAL A 131 19.38 -4.40 -9.76
C VAL A 131 20.03 -3.04 -9.51
N GLN A 132 20.01 -2.14 -10.50
CA GLN A 132 20.56 -0.79 -10.31
C GLN A 132 19.76 0.02 -9.28
N TRP A 133 18.45 -0.18 -9.21
CA TRP A 133 17.63 0.48 -8.20
C TRP A 133 18.00 0.02 -6.79
N GLU A 134 18.21 -1.29 -6.59
CA GLU A 134 18.69 -1.85 -5.32
C GLU A 134 20.10 -1.37 -4.99
N GLU A 135 21.01 -1.28 -5.95
CA GLU A 135 22.36 -0.72 -5.77
C GLU A 135 22.32 0.76 -5.34
N PHE A 136 21.40 1.55 -5.91
CA PHE A 136 21.31 2.98 -5.63
C PHE A 136 20.64 3.27 -4.29
N PHE A 137 19.57 2.55 -3.97
CA PHE A 137 18.65 2.93 -2.88
C PHE A 137 18.53 1.88 -1.78
N GLY A 138 19.03 0.65 -1.98
CA GLY A 138 18.86 -0.46 -1.05
C GLY A 138 19.32 -0.16 0.38
N SER A 139 20.48 0.50 0.53
CA SER A 139 20.96 0.91 1.86
C SER A 139 20.04 1.91 2.55
N ALA A 140 19.41 2.82 1.80
CA ALA A 140 18.50 3.81 2.37
C ALA A 140 17.17 3.15 2.76
N LEU A 141 16.63 2.28 1.90
CA LEU A 141 15.40 1.53 2.15
C LEU A 141 15.52 0.60 3.36
N SER A 142 16.66 -0.08 3.51
CA SER A 142 16.91 -0.98 4.63
C SER A 142 16.94 -0.24 5.98
N ALA A 143 17.45 1.00 5.98
CA ALA A 143 17.52 1.83 7.18
C ALA A 143 16.16 2.37 7.65
N VAL A 144 15.14 2.38 6.79
CA VAL A 144 13.77 2.77 7.17
C VAL A 144 13.16 1.75 8.12
N GLY A 145 13.40 0.46 7.89
CA GLY A 145 12.83 -0.66 8.66
C GLY A 145 11.32 -0.86 8.46
N ALA A 146 10.52 0.17 8.70
CA ALA A 146 9.08 0.17 8.51
C ALA A 146 8.48 1.58 8.33
N ILE A 147 7.32 1.66 7.68
CA ILE A 147 6.60 2.91 7.39
C ILE A 147 5.12 2.74 7.74
N VAL A 148 4.55 3.73 8.42
CA VAL A 148 3.09 3.90 8.58
C VAL A 148 2.57 4.71 7.40
N LEU A 149 1.52 4.22 6.76
CA LEU A 149 0.81 4.93 5.69
C LEU A 149 -0.46 5.55 6.25
N SER A 150 -0.80 6.74 5.77
CA SER A 150 -2.02 7.46 6.15
C SER A 150 -2.73 7.99 4.92
N GLN A 151 -4.02 8.31 5.07
CA GLN A 151 -4.72 9.11 4.07
C GLN A 151 -4.16 10.55 4.15
N GLU A 152 -3.93 11.20 3.02
CA GLU A 152 -3.66 12.65 2.99
C GLU A 152 -4.93 13.48 3.27
#